data_AF-A0AAV9GXQ8-F1
#
_entry.id   AF-A0AAV9GXQ8-F1
#
_cell.length_a   1.000
_cell.length_b   1.000
_cell.length_c   1.000
_cell.angle_alpha   90.00
_cell.angle_beta   90.00
_cell.angle_gamma   90.00
#
_symmetry.space_group_name_H-M   'P 1'
#
loop_
_entity.id
_entity.type
_entity.pdbx_description
1 polymer ?
#
loop_
_entity_poly.entity_id
_entity_poly.type
_entity_poly.pdbx_seq_one_letter_code
_entity_poly.pdbx_strand_id
1 'polypeptide(L)'
;MQSTESAAASLGSRMLDEIDETNLEEILSSLRTGFTATTATKTEQIDDADDATGYTSNLSAGRLREYPIPRLDGVVQRHFRATQSAPLALTGRYHELLYVLIASLIAAPHSKSVSIIDFEGSFEILRLLATPLAVQGGSPTTTKRLRRADLDHVHFLRSAPGDAAHVAACVASMEEYMLYAPHCSRDREWWGAVVIGGGLNPADTSGAGHVCVVTDRKGWMKVERAEVPPFWDVTVEGALAERENRQQAVEEAGWVASSPWGNVVFGGVHQGR
;
A
#
# COMPACT_ATOMS: atom_id res chain seq x y z
N MET A 1 -30.74 -30.00 5.29
CA MET A 1 -29.85 -28.81 5.22
C MET A 1 -28.69 -29.03 6.17
N GLN A 2 -27.48 -29.27 5.66
CA GLN A 2 -26.20 -28.87 6.26
C GLN A 2 -25.00 -29.40 5.45
N SER A 3 -23.91 -28.63 5.51
CA SER A 3 -22.50 -29.02 5.34
C SER A 3 -21.82 -28.76 3.98
N THR A 4 -21.20 -27.58 3.83
CA THR A 4 -20.18 -27.27 2.81
C THR A 4 -18.83 -26.83 3.39
N GLU A 5 -18.61 -26.90 4.71
CA GLU A 5 -17.34 -26.49 5.36
C GLU A 5 -16.22 -27.55 5.35
N SER A 6 -16.46 -28.76 4.82
CA SER A 6 -15.45 -29.84 4.81
C SER A 6 -14.58 -29.91 3.54
N ALA A 7 -14.84 -29.10 2.50
CA ALA A 7 -14.21 -29.29 1.20
C ALA A 7 -12.79 -28.70 1.12
N ALA A 8 -12.56 -27.50 1.66
CA ALA A 8 -11.27 -26.79 1.54
C ALA A 8 -10.17 -27.42 2.41
N ALA A 9 -10.49 -27.89 3.61
CA ALA A 9 -9.56 -28.67 4.43
C ALA A 9 -9.24 -30.04 3.81
N SER A 10 -10.19 -30.66 3.10
CA SER A 10 -9.97 -31.97 2.44
C SER A 10 -9.12 -31.89 1.17
N LEU A 11 -9.14 -30.75 0.46
CA LEU A 11 -8.30 -30.54 -0.72
C LEU A 11 -6.83 -30.32 -0.35
N GLY A 12 -6.57 -29.57 0.73
CA GLY A 12 -5.21 -29.34 1.24
C GLY A 12 -4.57 -30.58 1.84
N SER A 13 -5.33 -31.45 2.53
CA SER A 13 -4.79 -32.69 3.08
C SER A 13 -4.56 -33.76 2.01
N ARG A 14 -5.41 -33.82 0.96
CA ARG A 14 -5.21 -34.77 -0.15
C ARG A 14 -4.00 -34.44 -1.03
N MET A 15 -3.64 -33.17 -1.16
CA MET A 15 -2.43 -32.76 -1.90
C MET A 15 -1.13 -33.04 -1.13
N LEU A 16 -1.17 -33.24 0.20
CA LEU A 16 0.01 -33.55 1.00
C LEU A 16 0.18 -35.05 1.26
N ASP A 17 -0.90 -35.84 1.22
CA ASP A 17 -0.85 -37.31 1.31
C ASP A 17 -0.33 -37.98 0.01
N GLU A 18 -0.30 -37.25 -1.11
CA GLU A 18 0.13 -37.76 -2.43
C GLU A 18 1.60 -37.43 -2.76
N ILE A 19 2.35 -36.82 -1.83
CA ILE A 19 3.75 -36.39 -2.03
C ILE A 19 4.76 -37.53 -1.76
N ASP A 20 4.32 -38.73 -1.40
CA ASP A 20 5.27 -39.78 -1.03
C ASP A 20 6.01 -40.44 -2.20
N GLU A 21 5.65 -40.22 -3.47
CA GLU A 21 6.44 -40.76 -4.61
C GLU A 21 6.49 -39.88 -5.87
N THR A 22 6.17 -38.58 -5.81
CA THR A 22 6.18 -37.74 -7.03
C THR A 22 7.52 -37.05 -7.23
N ASN A 23 8.14 -37.33 -8.38
CA ASN A 23 9.44 -36.83 -8.80
C ASN A 23 9.45 -35.28 -8.86
N LEU A 24 10.48 -34.67 -8.26
CA LEU A 24 10.71 -33.22 -8.18
C LEU A 24 10.52 -32.51 -9.53
N GLU A 25 10.83 -33.19 -10.62
CA GLU A 25 10.74 -32.63 -11.96
C GLU A 25 9.30 -32.41 -12.44
N GLU A 26 8.34 -33.16 -11.93
CA GLU A 26 6.92 -32.99 -12.22
C GLU A 26 6.34 -31.76 -11.48
N ILE A 27 6.82 -31.53 -10.25
CA ILE A 27 6.51 -30.33 -9.45
C ILE A 27 7.11 -29.09 -10.13
N LEU A 28 8.38 -29.18 -10.55
CA LEU A 28 9.05 -28.09 -11.27
C LEU A 28 8.43 -27.85 -12.65
N SER A 29 7.92 -28.88 -13.31
CA SER A 29 7.20 -28.74 -14.58
C SER A 29 5.88 -27.99 -14.39
N SER A 30 5.10 -28.34 -13.37
CA SER A 30 3.81 -27.69 -13.03
C SER A 30 3.99 -26.22 -12.64
N LEU A 31 5.06 -25.91 -11.89
CA LEU A 31 5.45 -24.54 -11.58
C LEU A 31 5.88 -23.76 -12.83
N ARG A 32 6.60 -24.40 -13.77
CA ARG A 32 6.99 -23.77 -15.03
C ARG A 32 5.79 -23.53 -15.95
N THR A 33 4.83 -24.45 -16.05
CA THR A 33 3.61 -24.26 -16.83
C THR A 33 2.76 -23.11 -16.28
N GLY A 34 2.65 -22.98 -14.96
CA GLY A 34 2.00 -21.84 -14.30
C GLY A 34 2.66 -20.49 -14.62
N PHE A 35 3.99 -20.46 -14.73
CA PHE A 35 4.75 -19.26 -15.09
C PHE A 35 4.69 -18.92 -16.59
N THR A 36 4.55 -19.90 -17.47
CA THR A 36 4.35 -19.67 -18.92
C THR A 36 2.93 -19.25 -19.26
N ALA A 37 1.92 -19.69 -18.51
CA ALA A 37 0.54 -19.25 -18.69
C ALA A 37 0.37 -17.75 -18.36
N THR A 38 1.19 -17.21 -17.47
CA THR A 38 1.20 -15.78 -17.11
C THR A 38 1.95 -14.90 -18.10
N THR A 39 2.82 -15.46 -18.95
CA THR A 39 3.52 -14.71 -20.02
C THR A 39 2.79 -14.74 -21.36
N ALA A 40 1.82 -15.64 -21.54
CA ALA A 40 1.04 -15.79 -22.78
C ALA A 40 -0.38 -15.21 -22.66
N THR A 41 -0.52 -13.90 -22.40
CA THR A 41 -1.80 -13.20 -22.65
C THR A 41 -1.57 -11.86 -23.36
N LYS A 42 -1.32 -11.95 -24.67
CA LYS A 42 -1.74 -10.89 -25.61
C LYS A 42 -2.24 -11.55 -26.90
N THR A 43 -3.45 -11.14 -27.28
CA THR A 43 -4.07 -11.20 -28.63
C THR A 43 -5.19 -12.25 -28.82
N GLU A 44 -6.42 -11.70 -28.95
CA GLU A 44 -7.61 -12.17 -29.71
C GLU A 44 -8.39 -13.43 -29.24
N GLN A 45 -9.71 -13.61 -29.39
CA GLN A 45 -10.92 -12.80 -29.61
C GLN A 45 -12.11 -13.80 -29.51
N ILE A 46 -13.09 -13.52 -28.61
CA ILE A 46 -14.56 -13.81 -28.59
C ILE A 46 -15.12 -15.23 -28.93
N ASP A 47 -15.92 -15.83 -28.01
CA ASP A 47 -17.36 -16.21 -28.19
C ASP A 47 -18.01 -16.88 -26.94
N ASP A 48 -19.21 -16.38 -26.62
CA ASP A 48 -20.41 -16.90 -25.93
C ASP A 48 -20.48 -17.35 -24.44
N ALA A 49 -21.29 -16.56 -23.70
CA ALA A 49 -22.31 -16.85 -22.66
C ALA A 49 -22.08 -17.94 -21.58
N ASP A 50 -22.00 -17.53 -20.30
CA ASP A 50 -23.13 -17.64 -19.36
C ASP A 50 -22.89 -16.87 -18.04
N ASP A 51 -23.98 -16.50 -17.40
CA ASP A 51 -24.14 -15.69 -16.18
C ASP A 51 -23.66 -16.41 -14.90
N ALA A 52 -22.68 -15.83 -14.19
CA ALA A 52 -22.48 -16.00 -12.74
C ALA A 52 -21.42 -15.03 -12.19
N THR A 53 -21.89 -13.94 -11.55
CA THR A 53 -21.27 -13.26 -10.40
C THR A 53 -19.74 -13.29 -10.32
N GLY A 54 -19.10 -12.34 -11.02
CA GLY A 54 -17.67 -12.06 -10.89
C GLY A 54 -17.31 -11.48 -9.53
N TYR A 55 -17.02 -12.35 -8.57
CA TYR A 55 -16.11 -12.06 -7.45
C TYR A 55 -14.85 -12.90 -7.62
N THR A 56 -14.11 -12.65 -8.71
CA THR A 56 -12.69 -13.02 -8.75
C THR A 56 -11.96 -12.02 -7.87
N SER A 57 -11.94 -12.31 -6.57
CA SER A 57 -10.93 -11.76 -5.67
C SER A 57 -9.57 -12.04 -6.31
N ASN A 58 -8.77 -10.99 -6.54
CA ASN A 58 -7.37 -11.12 -6.97
C ASN A 58 -6.51 -11.68 -5.82
N LEU A 59 -6.97 -12.74 -5.17
CA LEU A 59 -6.20 -13.57 -4.24
C LEU A 59 -5.41 -14.59 -5.07
N SER A 60 -4.55 -14.08 -5.95
CA SER A 60 -3.40 -14.83 -6.44
C SER A 60 -2.19 -14.30 -5.69
N ALA A 61 -1.63 -15.13 -4.81
CA ALA A 61 -0.26 -14.98 -4.37
C ALA A 61 0.63 -14.86 -5.62
N GLY A 62 0.96 -13.62 -6.03
CA GLY A 62 1.72 -13.37 -7.26
C GLY A 62 1.45 -12.04 -7.97
N ARG A 63 0.30 -11.37 -7.75
CA ARG A 63 0.06 -10.05 -8.35
C ARG A 63 0.28 -8.93 -7.32
N LEU A 64 1.36 -8.18 -7.48
CA LEU A 64 1.61 -6.94 -6.75
C LEU A 64 0.40 -6.01 -6.88
N ARG A 65 0.01 -5.40 -5.76
CA ARG A 65 -1.03 -4.36 -5.76
C ARG A 65 -0.48 -3.11 -6.43
N GLU A 66 -1.32 -2.47 -7.21
CA GLU A 66 -0.99 -1.22 -7.89
C GLU A 66 -1.08 -0.05 -6.92
N TYR A 67 -0.04 0.78 -6.91
CA TYR A 67 0.00 2.03 -6.14
C TYR A 67 -0.46 3.19 -7.02
N PRO A 68 -1.34 4.09 -6.54
CA PRO A 68 -1.92 5.18 -7.34
C PRO A 68 -0.92 6.28 -7.69
N ILE A 69 0.31 6.21 -7.15
CA ILE A 69 1.41 7.13 -7.40
C ILE A 69 2.38 6.43 -8.36
N PRO A 70 2.39 6.73 -9.67
CA PRO A 70 3.10 5.91 -10.65
C PRO A 70 4.60 5.75 -10.39
N ARG A 71 5.25 6.81 -9.87
CA ARG A 71 6.67 6.76 -9.48
C ARG A 71 6.91 5.84 -8.28
N LEU A 72 6.01 5.85 -7.30
CA LEU A 72 6.07 4.93 -6.15
C LEU A 72 5.84 3.50 -6.60
N ASP A 73 4.83 3.27 -7.44
CA ASP A 73 4.52 1.95 -7.99
C ASP A 73 5.73 1.34 -8.69
N GLY A 74 6.40 2.10 -9.57
CA GLY A 74 7.62 1.65 -10.23
C GLY A 74 8.80 1.38 -9.29
N VAL A 75 8.89 2.03 -8.12
CA VAL A 75 9.91 1.71 -7.10
C VAL A 75 9.53 0.42 -6.36
N VAL A 76 8.27 0.27 -5.94
CA VAL A 76 7.77 -0.92 -5.24
C VAL A 76 7.88 -2.17 -6.12
N GLN A 77 7.52 -2.07 -7.40
CA GLN A 77 7.69 -3.18 -8.35
C GLN A 77 9.15 -3.60 -8.49
N ARG A 78 10.10 -2.65 -8.52
CA ARG A 78 11.53 -2.95 -8.58
C ARG A 78 12.04 -3.60 -7.30
N HIS A 79 11.59 -3.13 -6.13
CA HIS A 79 11.88 -3.75 -4.85
C HIS A 79 11.40 -5.21 -4.84
N PHE A 80 10.13 -5.45 -5.16
CA PHE A 80 9.56 -6.79 -5.16
C PHE A 80 10.28 -7.74 -6.12
N ARG A 81 10.63 -7.29 -7.34
CA ARG A 81 11.41 -8.12 -8.28
C ARG A 81 12.76 -8.55 -7.68
N ALA A 82 13.37 -7.69 -6.86
CA ALA A 82 14.67 -7.97 -6.24
C ALA A 82 14.59 -8.81 -4.95
N THR A 83 13.54 -8.62 -4.14
CA THR A 83 13.48 -9.18 -2.76
C THR A 83 12.35 -10.18 -2.55
N GLN A 84 11.38 -10.24 -3.47
CA GLN A 84 10.11 -10.97 -3.32
C GLN A 84 9.30 -10.57 -2.07
N SER A 85 9.63 -9.43 -1.45
CA SER A 85 8.90 -8.91 -0.29
C SER A 85 7.79 -7.96 -0.75
N ALA A 86 6.56 -8.29 -0.35
CA ALA A 86 5.33 -7.67 -0.83
C ALA A 86 5.02 -6.28 -0.22
N PRO A 87 5.11 -6.04 1.11
CA PRO A 87 4.63 -4.77 1.65
C PRO A 87 5.61 -3.62 1.36
N LEU A 88 5.03 -2.44 1.15
CA LEU A 88 5.78 -1.19 1.21
C LEU A 88 6.14 -0.91 2.68
N ALA A 89 7.43 -0.93 3.02
CA ALA A 89 7.89 -0.69 4.38
C ALA A 89 8.53 0.69 4.48
N LEU A 90 7.89 1.59 5.22
CA LEU A 90 8.28 2.99 5.35
C LEU A 90 9.01 3.26 6.68
N THR A 91 9.95 4.18 6.64
CA THR A 91 10.66 4.72 7.82
C THR A 91 10.84 6.25 7.70
N GLY A 92 11.25 6.92 8.77
CA GLY A 92 11.41 8.38 8.81
C GLY A 92 10.08 9.13 8.97
N ARG A 93 9.88 10.22 8.22
CA ARG A 93 8.67 11.08 8.26
C ARG A 93 7.56 10.53 7.37
N TYR A 94 7.24 9.25 7.53
CA TYR A 94 6.39 8.48 6.61
C TYR A 94 4.93 8.95 6.54
N HIS A 95 4.42 9.64 7.56
CA HIS A 95 3.04 10.14 7.61
C HIS A 95 2.66 10.95 6.36
N GLU A 96 3.58 11.76 5.86
CA GLU A 96 3.35 12.62 4.70
C GLU A 96 3.06 11.81 3.44
N LEU A 97 3.80 10.72 3.25
CA LEU A 97 3.56 9.79 2.14
C LEU A 97 2.28 8.99 2.36
N LEU A 98 2.02 8.52 3.59
CA LEU A 98 0.80 7.79 3.91
C LEU A 98 -0.44 8.61 3.59
N TYR A 99 -0.47 9.89 3.99
CA TYR A 99 -1.60 10.75 3.69
C TYR A 99 -1.83 10.88 2.18
N VAL A 100 -0.78 11.12 1.39
CA VAL A 100 -0.91 11.26 -0.07
C VAL A 100 -1.34 9.93 -0.72
N LEU A 101 -0.78 8.81 -0.28
CA LEU A 101 -1.12 7.48 -0.76
C LEU A 101 -2.57 7.14 -0.48
N ILE A 102 -2.99 7.22 0.79
CA ILE A 102 -4.35 6.89 1.23
C ILE A 102 -5.33 7.82 0.52
N ALA A 103 -5.07 9.13 0.49
CA ALA A 103 -5.95 10.08 -0.16
C ALA A 103 -6.13 9.77 -1.65
N SER A 104 -5.06 9.39 -2.34
CA SER A 104 -5.10 9.02 -3.76
C SER A 104 -5.83 7.69 -4.01
N LEU A 105 -5.78 6.75 -3.07
CA LEU A 105 -6.51 5.48 -3.13
C LEU A 105 -8.02 5.66 -2.98
N ILE A 106 -8.46 6.43 -1.98
CA ILE A 106 -9.90 6.61 -1.69
C ILE A 106 -10.57 7.62 -2.63
N ALA A 107 -9.80 8.52 -3.25
CA ALA A 107 -10.31 9.41 -4.27
C ALA A 107 -10.54 8.69 -5.61
N ALA A 108 -11.51 9.16 -6.38
CA ALA A 108 -11.63 8.76 -7.78
C ALA A 108 -10.42 9.29 -8.58
N PRO A 109 -9.83 8.51 -9.51
CA PRO A 109 -10.46 7.36 -10.16
C PRO A 109 -10.31 6.02 -9.45
N HIS A 110 -9.44 5.90 -8.44
CA HIS A 110 -9.15 4.60 -7.82
C HIS A 110 -10.32 4.08 -6.97
N SER A 111 -11.00 4.97 -6.24
CA SER A 111 -12.22 4.68 -5.47
C SER A 111 -12.10 3.39 -4.65
N LYS A 112 -10.98 3.21 -3.95
CA LYS A 112 -10.73 2.05 -3.10
C LYS A 112 -11.25 2.28 -1.68
N SER A 113 -11.31 1.20 -0.90
CA SER A 113 -11.37 1.27 0.56
C SER A 113 -10.04 0.82 1.17
N VAL A 114 -9.67 1.42 2.31
CA VAL A 114 -8.39 1.19 2.99
C VAL A 114 -8.64 1.00 4.47
N SER A 115 -7.98 0.02 5.07
CA SER A 115 -7.95 -0.13 6.53
C SER A 115 -6.64 0.38 7.11
N ILE A 116 -6.71 0.99 8.29
CA ILE A 116 -5.57 1.58 8.98
C ILE A 116 -5.57 1.07 10.41
N ILE A 117 -4.44 0.52 10.83
CA ILE A 117 -4.21 0.03 12.20
C ILE A 117 -3.10 0.89 12.79
N ASP A 118 -3.44 1.75 13.74
CA ASP A 118 -2.56 2.75 14.33
C ASP A 118 -2.16 2.36 15.75
N PHE A 119 -0.90 1.94 15.91
CA PHE A 119 -0.29 1.63 17.20
C PHE A 119 0.47 2.81 17.81
N GLU A 120 0.73 3.88 17.04
CA GLU A 120 1.43 5.06 17.53
C GLU A 120 0.48 6.13 18.08
N GLY A 121 -0.78 6.11 17.66
CA GLY A 121 -1.79 7.07 18.06
C GLY A 121 -1.66 8.43 17.38
N SER A 122 -0.79 8.54 16.37
CA SER A 122 -0.38 9.79 15.72
C SER A 122 -1.08 10.03 14.37
N PHE A 123 -1.80 9.04 13.84
CA PHE A 123 -2.52 9.20 12.58
C PHE A 123 -3.84 9.97 12.77
N GLU A 124 -4.09 10.96 11.91
CA GLU A 124 -5.26 11.82 11.95
C GLU A 124 -6.07 11.70 10.65
N ILE A 125 -7.21 11.01 10.71
CA ILE A 125 -8.06 10.75 9.53
C ILE A 125 -8.48 12.06 8.83
N LEU A 126 -8.84 13.08 9.60
CA LEU A 126 -9.32 14.36 9.06
C LEU A 126 -8.25 15.09 8.23
N ARG A 127 -6.97 14.83 8.48
CA ARG A 127 -5.87 15.42 7.70
C ARG A 127 -5.92 15.00 6.23
N LEU A 128 -6.51 13.84 5.91
CA LEU A 128 -6.74 13.40 4.52
C LEU A 128 -7.50 14.43 3.69
N LEU A 129 -8.46 15.17 4.27
CA LEU A 129 -9.24 16.19 3.54
C LEU A 129 -8.39 17.38 3.08
N ALA A 130 -7.29 17.67 3.78
CA ALA A 130 -6.35 18.73 3.44
C ALA A 130 -5.23 18.25 2.50
N THR A 131 -5.08 16.94 2.33
CA THR A 131 -3.98 16.34 1.58
C THR A 131 -4.14 16.55 0.07
N PRO A 132 -3.10 17.03 -0.63
CA PRO A 132 -3.11 17.08 -2.09
C PRO A 132 -3.07 15.65 -2.66
N LEU A 133 -3.92 15.37 -3.65
CA LEU A 133 -3.88 14.09 -4.37
C LEU A 133 -2.65 14.02 -5.27
N ALA A 134 -2.14 12.80 -5.49
CA ALA A 134 -1.09 12.58 -6.47
C ALA A 134 -1.63 12.88 -7.88
N VAL A 135 -1.15 13.95 -8.51
CA VAL A 135 -1.59 14.37 -9.85
C VAL A 135 -0.94 13.46 -10.89
N GLN A 136 -1.75 12.78 -11.69
CA GLN A 136 -1.29 12.15 -12.93
C GLN A 136 -1.06 13.25 -13.98
N GLY A 137 0.04 13.15 -14.72
CA GLY A 137 0.62 14.23 -15.53
C GLY A 137 -0.37 15.12 -16.31
N GLY A 138 -0.16 16.44 -16.18
CA GLY A 138 -0.34 17.40 -17.27
C GLY A 138 -1.78 17.77 -17.67
N SER A 139 -2.60 18.29 -16.76
CA SER A 139 -3.60 19.33 -17.09
C SER A 139 -4.11 20.02 -15.81
N PRO A 140 -4.10 21.36 -15.72
CA PRO A 140 -4.44 22.12 -14.50
C PRO A 140 -5.95 22.22 -14.21
N THR A 141 -6.80 21.41 -14.83
CA THR A 141 -8.25 21.55 -14.67
C THR A 141 -8.78 20.69 -13.53
N THR A 142 -9.08 21.36 -12.41
CA THR A 142 -9.64 20.85 -11.14
C THR A 142 -8.69 19.98 -10.31
N THR A 143 -8.07 20.58 -9.30
CA THR A 143 -7.49 19.84 -8.17
C THR A 143 -8.62 19.12 -7.45
N LYS A 144 -8.84 17.87 -7.84
CA LYS A 144 -9.82 17.00 -7.19
C LYS A 144 -9.37 16.85 -5.74
N ARG A 145 -10.20 17.33 -4.82
CA ARG A 145 -9.99 17.18 -3.37
C ARG A 145 -10.89 16.07 -2.85
N LEU A 146 -10.46 15.45 -1.76
CA LEU A 146 -11.32 14.53 -1.04
C LEU A 146 -12.53 15.26 -0.45
N ARG A 147 -13.66 14.58 -0.49
CA ARG A 147 -14.89 14.98 0.19
C ARG A 147 -15.00 14.19 1.49
N ARG A 148 -15.81 14.69 2.43
CA ARG A 148 -16.09 13.97 3.69
C ARG A 148 -16.64 12.57 3.44
N ALA A 149 -17.52 12.41 2.45
CA ALA A 149 -18.06 11.09 2.07
C ALA A 149 -16.98 10.10 1.60
N ASP A 150 -15.83 10.57 1.11
CA ASP A 150 -14.74 9.66 0.73
C ASP A 150 -14.05 9.05 1.97
N LEU A 151 -14.18 9.68 3.15
CA LEU A 151 -13.66 9.15 4.42
C LEU A 151 -14.45 7.94 4.95
N ASP A 152 -15.69 7.73 4.49
CA ASP A 152 -16.51 6.55 4.85
C ASP A 152 -15.89 5.23 4.35
N HIS A 153 -14.83 5.34 3.54
CA HIS A 153 -14.07 4.23 2.96
C HIS A 153 -12.68 4.06 3.59
N VAL A 154 -12.42 4.75 4.72
CA VAL A 154 -11.25 4.55 5.57
C VAL A 154 -11.70 3.89 6.87
N HIS A 155 -11.27 2.65 7.09
CA HIS A 155 -11.60 1.87 8.29
C HIS A 155 -10.45 1.91 9.27
N PHE A 156 -10.68 2.49 10.45
CA PHE A 156 -9.60 2.86 11.36
C PHE A 156 -9.71 2.11 12.68
N LEU A 157 -8.62 1.44 13.06
CA LEU A 157 -8.45 0.80 14.36
C LEU A 157 -7.23 1.41 15.05
N ARG A 158 -7.47 2.10 16.17
CA ARG A 158 -6.38 2.51 17.07
C ARG A 158 -6.20 1.48 18.15
N SER A 159 -4.97 1.02 18.34
CA SER A 159 -4.62 0.01 19.32
C SER A 159 -3.42 0.46 20.15
N ALA A 160 -3.32 -0.03 21.39
CA ALA A 160 -2.11 0.20 22.18
C ALA A 160 -0.95 -0.60 21.58
N PRO A 161 0.31 -0.14 21.71
CA PRO A 161 1.48 -0.93 21.35
C PRO A 161 1.43 -2.29 22.04
N GLY A 162 1.81 -3.34 21.31
CA GLY A 162 1.84 -4.71 21.83
C GLY A 162 2.94 -5.53 21.18
N ASP A 163 2.95 -6.82 21.48
CA ASP A 163 3.84 -7.77 20.84
C ASP A 163 3.35 -8.16 19.43
N ALA A 164 4.12 -8.99 18.73
CA ALA A 164 3.77 -9.44 17.38
C ALA A 164 2.44 -10.21 17.32
N ALA A 165 2.08 -10.94 18.39
CA ALA A 165 0.83 -11.69 18.46
C ALA A 165 -0.38 -10.75 18.55
N HIS A 166 -0.28 -9.68 19.36
CA HIS A 166 -1.27 -8.63 19.45
C HIS A 166 -1.46 -7.91 18.10
N VAL A 167 -0.35 -7.58 17.42
CA VAL A 167 -0.42 -6.94 16.11
C VAL A 167 -1.11 -7.86 15.09
N ALA A 168 -0.75 -9.14 15.05
CA ALA A 168 -1.39 -10.12 14.18
C ALA A 168 -2.90 -10.26 14.47
N ALA A 169 -3.30 -10.24 15.75
CA ALA A 169 -4.70 -10.27 16.14
C ALA A 169 -5.47 -9.02 15.69
N CYS A 170 -4.88 -7.82 15.79
CA CYS A 170 -5.48 -6.59 15.26
C CYS A 170 -5.62 -6.64 13.74
N VAL A 171 -4.64 -7.17 13.03
CA VAL A 171 -4.72 -7.38 11.57
C VAL A 171 -5.89 -8.31 11.27
N ALA A 172 -5.90 -9.52 11.84
CA ALA A 172 -6.95 -10.51 11.60
C ALA A 172 -8.36 -9.97 11.92
N SER A 173 -8.52 -9.24 13.03
CA SER A 173 -9.79 -8.62 13.40
C SER A 173 -10.25 -7.56 12.37
N MET A 174 -9.32 -6.80 11.81
CA MET A 174 -9.62 -5.85 10.74
C MET A 174 -9.98 -6.57 9.43
N GLU A 175 -9.30 -7.67 9.09
CA GLU A 175 -9.67 -8.47 7.91
C GLU A 175 -11.08 -9.04 8.06
N GLU A 176 -11.41 -9.60 9.23
CA GLU A 176 -12.75 -10.12 9.54
C GLU A 176 -13.81 -9.01 9.44
N TYR A 177 -13.53 -7.82 9.98
CA TYR A 177 -14.40 -6.66 9.88
C TYR A 177 -14.65 -6.27 8.41
N MET A 178 -13.59 -6.17 7.61
CA MET A 178 -13.69 -5.79 6.19
C MET A 178 -14.42 -6.83 5.33
N LEU A 179 -14.41 -8.09 5.72
CA LEU A 179 -15.06 -9.18 4.96
C LEU A 179 -16.52 -9.40 5.37
N TYR A 180 -16.82 -9.33 6.67
CA TYR A 180 -18.10 -9.82 7.20
C TYR A 180 -18.95 -8.74 7.87
N ALA A 181 -18.36 -7.67 8.38
CA ALA A 181 -19.12 -6.64 9.09
C ALA A 181 -19.96 -5.77 8.13
N PRO A 182 -21.01 -5.10 8.63
CA PRO A 182 -21.68 -4.06 7.89
C PRO A 182 -20.82 -2.78 7.84
N HIS A 183 -20.49 -2.30 6.64
CA HIS A 183 -19.78 -1.05 6.42
C HIS A 183 -20.15 -0.43 5.06
N CYS A 184 -19.94 0.89 4.92
CA CYS A 184 -20.35 1.67 3.75
C CYS A 184 -19.49 1.46 2.48
N SER A 185 -18.55 0.52 2.50
CA SER A 185 -17.55 0.35 1.42
C SER A 185 -17.70 -0.92 0.62
N ARG A 186 -18.84 -1.61 0.71
CA ARG A 186 -19.08 -2.88 -0.01
C ARG A 186 -19.12 -2.72 -1.53
N ASP A 187 -19.31 -1.51 -2.02
CA ASP A 187 -19.26 -1.12 -3.44
C ASP A 187 -17.83 -0.83 -3.94
N ARG A 188 -16.83 -0.83 -3.05
CA ARG A 188 -15.43 -0.54 -3.37
C ARG A 188 -14.53 -1.71 -3.07
N GLU A 189 -13.57 -1.96 -3.95
CA GLU A 189 -12.51 -2.92 -3.68
C GLU A 189 -11.71 -2.50 -2.43
N TRP A 190 -11.53 -3.43 -1.49
CA TRP A 190 -10.61 -3.26 -0.39
C TRP A 190 -9.17 -3.42 -0.86
N TRP A 191 -8.45 -2.30 -0.88
CA TRP A 191 -7.06 -2.26 -1.33
C TRP A 191 -6.12 -2.98 -0.36
N GLY A 192 -6.38 -2.90 0.95
CA GLY A 192 -5.61 -3.59 1.98
C GLY A 192 -5.45 -2.76 3.26
N ALA A 193 -4.60 -3.26 4.15
CA ALA A 193 -4.30 -2.70 5.45
C ALA A 193 -2.97 -1.92 5.45
N VAL A 194 -2.99 -0.77 6.12
CA VAL A 194 -1.82 0.04 6.49
C VAL A 194 -1.60 -0.13 7.99
N VAL A 195 -0.44 -0.66 8.37
CA VAL A 195 -0.06 -0.82 9.79
C VAL A 195 0.93 0.27 10.16
N ILE A 196 0.56 1.10 11.12
CA ILE A 196 1.36 2.21 11.62
C ILE A 196 1.97 1.83 12.97
N GLY A 197 3.29 1.64 12.99
CA GLY A 197 4.02 1.18 14.16
C GLY A 197 3.87 -0.32 14.39
N GLY A 198 3.89 -0.74 15.67
CA GLY A 198 3.70 -2.14 16.05
C GLY A 198 4.94 -3.04 15.93
N GLY A 199 6.10 -2.50 15.53
CA GLY A 199 7.36 -3.27 15.55
C GLY A 199 7.46 -4.36 14.47
N LEU A 200 6.54 -4.40 13.50
CA LEU A 200 6.49 -5.45 12.49
C LEU A 200 7.71 -5.35 11.56
N ASN A 201 8.39 -6.48 11.41
CA ASN A 201 9.37 -6.63 10.35
C ASN A 201 8.62 -6.89 9.04
N PRO A 202 8.89 -6.16 7.95
CA PRO A 202 8.26 -6.43 6.66
C PRO A 202 8.47 -7.86 6.16
N ALA A 203 9.54 -8.53 6.54
CA ALA A 203 9.78 -9.95 6.21
C ALA A 203 8.78 -10.90 6.90
N ASP A 204 8.32 -10.56 8.11
CA ASP A 204 7.46 -11.41 8.94
C ASP A 204 5.97 -11.30 8.53
N THR A 205 5.65 -10.37 7.62
CA THR A 205 4.28 -10.18 7.09
C THR A 205 3.89 -11.18 6.01
N SER A 206 4.77 -12.12 5.66
CA SER A 206 4.59 -13.08 4.56
C SER A 206 3.36 -14.00 4.70
N GLY A 207 2.67 -13.98 5.86
CA GLY A 207 1.38 -14.66 6.09
C GLY A 207 0.15 -13.74 6.20
N ALA A 208 0.32 -12.42 6.22
CA ALA A 208 -0.78 -11.44 6.34
C ALA A 208 -1.09 -10.83 4.96
N GLY A 209 -1.78 -11.60 4.12
CA GLY A 209 -1.96 -11.32 2.68
C GLY A 209 -2.60 -9.96 2.33
N HIS A 210 -3.25 -9.29 3.29
CA HIS A 210 -3.83 -7.96 3.10
C HIS A 210 -3.01 -6.81 3.68
N VAL A 211 -1.90 -7.07 4.39
CA VAL A 211 -1.00 -6.00 4.84
C VAL A 211 -0.17 -5.49 3.67
N CYS A 212 -0.43 -4.24 3.28
CA CYS A 212 0.15 -3.65 2.08
C CYS A 212 1.23 -2.62 2.41
N VAL A 213 1.08 -1.94 3.55
CA VAL A 213 2.03 -0.93 4.01
C VAL A 213 2.30 -1.14 5.48
N VAL A 214 3.57 -1.11 5.85
CA VAL A 214 4.01 -1.11 7.25
C VAL A 214 4.92 0.08 7.50
N THR A 215 4.83 0.69 8.68
CA THR A 215 5.71 1.79 9.06
C THR A 215 6.42 1.47 10.35
N ASP A 216 7.75 1.40 10.29
CA ASP A 216 8.60 1.18 11.46
C ASP A 216 10.05 1.59 11.15
N ARG A 217 10.90 1.60 12.17
CA ARG A 217 12.33 1.88 12.08
C ARG A 217 13.07 0.99 11.07
N LYS A 218 12.53 -0.19 10.75
CA LYS A 218 13.11 -1.18 9.82
C LYS A 218 12.58 -1.08 8.37
N GLY A 219 11.85 -0.02 8.01
CA GLY A 219 11.37 0.18 6.64
C GLY A 219 12.49 0.31 5.61
N TRP A 220 12.27 -0.24 4.40
CA TRP A 220 13.23 -0.19 3.30
C TRP A 220 13.17 1.12 2.50
N MET A 221 12.11 1.93 2.68
CA MET A 221 11.96 3.24 2.07
C MET A 221 11.89 4.34 3.13
N LYS A 222 12.83 5.28 3.09
CA LYS A 222 12.95 6.37 4.06
C LYS A 222 12.29 7.62 3.51
N VAL A 223 11.39 8.23 4.28
CA VAL A 223 10.73 9.48 3.92
C VAL A 223 11.36 10.63 4.69
N GLU A 224 11.83 11.64 3.97
CA GLU A 224 12.48 12.82 4.52
C GLU A 224 11.98 14.09 3.82
N ARG A 225 12.26 15.25 4.43
CA ARG A 225 12.01 16.52 3.77
C ARG A 225 13.01 16.67 2.62
N ALA A 226 12.58 17.23 1.50
CA ALA A 226 13.51 17.54 0.42
C ALA A 226 14.60 18.50 0.93
N GLU A 227 15.84 18.31 0.45
CA GLU A 227 16.96 19.13 0.88
C GLU A 227 16.73 20.59 0.48
N VAL A 228 16.86 21.48 1.46
CA VAL A 228 16.92 22.93 1.24
C VAL A 228 18.37 23.36 1.36
N PRO A 229 18.89 24.20 0.46
CA PRO A 229 20.29 24.63 0.48
C PRO A 229 20.73 25.09 1.89
N PRO A 230 21.89 24.61 2.39
CA PRO A 230 22.38 24.98 3.71
C PRO A 230 22.81 26.45 3.76
N PHE A 231 22.88 27.00 4.97
CA PHE A 231 23.50 28.30 5.21
C PHE A 231 25.00 28.19 4.96
N TRP A 232 25.49 28.80 3.89
CA TRP A 232 26.89 29.21 3.82
C TRP A 232 26.91 30.75 3.80
N ASP A 233 27.72 31.34 4.69
CA ASP A 233 28.02 32.77 4.78
C ASP A 233 26.87 33.76 5.06
N VAL A 234 25.97 33.46 6.01
CA VAL A 234 24.96 34.43 6.47
C VAL A 234 25.25 34.88 7.91
N THR A 235 25.30 36.20 8.13
CA THR A 235 25.43 36.81 9.46
C THR A 235 24.18 36.52 10.31
N VAL A 236 24.28 36.58 11.64
CA VAL A 236 23.16 36.30 12.56
C VAL A 236 21.91 37.16 12.25
N GLU A 237 22.12 38.42 11.86
CA GLU A 237 21.05 39.34 11.46
C GLU A 237 20.43 38.95 10.11
N GLY A 238 21.25 38.52 9.14
CA GLY A 238 20.79 37.96 7.88
C GLY A 238 19.99 36.66 8.08
N ALA A 239 20.40 35.81 9.04
CA ALA A 239 19.71 34.56 9.34
C ALA A 239 18.32 34.78 9.96
N LEU A 240 18.14 35.85 10.76
CA LEU A 240 16.84 36.23 11.30
C LEU A 240 15.93 36.85 10.23
N ALA A 241 16.47 37.69 9.34
CA ALA A 241 15.73 38.27 8.23
C ALA A 241 15.29 37.23 7.18
N GLU A 242 16.11 36.19 6.97
CA GLU A 242 15.85 35.14 5.99
C GLU A 242 15.06 33.95 6.59
N ARG A 243 14.80 33.95 7.90
CA ARG A 243 14.13 32.84 8.60
C ARG A 243 12.76 32.50 8.01
N GLU A 244 11.94 33.51 7.75
CA GLU A 244 10.58 33.31 7.23
C GLU A 244 10.62 32.81 5.77
N ASN A 245 11.45 33.44 4.93
CA ASN A 245 11.68 32.99 3.54
C ASN A 245 12.20 31.55 3.48
N ARG A 246 13.07 31.14 4.41
CA ARG A 246 13.58 29.76 4.46
C ARG A 246 12.56 28.78 5.00
N GLN A 247 11.77 29.17 6.00
CA GLN A 247 10.66 28.35 6.47
C GLN A 247 9.69 28.08 5.31
N GLN A 248 9.40 29.12 4.52
CA GLN A 248 8.62 29.01 3.30
C GLN A 248 9.30 28.11 2.26
N ALA A 249 10.59 28.27 1.99
CA ALA A 249 11.33 27.40 1.06
C ALA A 249 11.32 25.93 1.51
N VAL A 250 11.39 25.67 2.82
CA VAL A 250 11.30 24.33 3.42
C VAL A 250 9.89 23.75 3.27
N GLU A 251 8.85 24.57 3.37
CA GLU A 251 7.44 24.19 3.08
C GLU A 251 7.22 23.91 1.60
N GLU A 252 7.84 24.69 0.71
CA GLU A 252 7.72 24.54 -0.74
C GLU A 252 8.56 23.40 -1.31
N ALA A 253 9.68 23.03 -0.67
CA ALA A 253 10.60 21.99 -1.14
C ALA A 253 9.95 20.60 -1.24
N GLY A 254 8.89 20.36 -0.46
CA GLY A 254 8.18 19.08 -0.45
C GLY A 254 8.94 17.97 0.26
N TRP A 255 8.68 16.74 -0.16
CA TRP A 255 9.11 15.51 0.50
C TRP A 255 9.76 14.57 -0.49
N VAL A 256 10.71 13.76 0.00
CA VAL A 256 11.39 12.73 -0.78
C VAL A 256 11.29 11.41 -0.03
N ALA A 257 10.77 10.39 -0.70
CA ALA A 257 10.90 9.00 -0.27
C ALA A 257 12.06 8.36 -1.05
N SER A 258 13.06 7.82 -0.36
CA SER A 258 14.27 7.27 -0.95
C SER A 258 14.49 5.80 -0.56
N SER A 259 15.01 5.02 -1.49
CA SER A 259 15.39 3.62 -1.31
C SER A 259 16.50 3.25 -2.30
N PRO A 260 17.18 2.09 -2.11
CA PRO A 260 18.13 1.56 -3.10
C PRO A 260 17.54 1.36 -4.50
N TRP A 261 16.21 1.21 -4.62
CA TRP A 261 15.52 1.00 -5.89
C TRP A 261 15.02 2.29 -6.54
N GLY A 262 15.23 3.44 -5.90
CA GLY A 262 14.89 4.76 -6.45
C GLY A 262 14.24 5.69 -5.44
N ASN A 263 13.85 6.87 -5.94
CA ASN A 263 13.26 7.94 -5.16
C ASN A 263 11.92 8.42 -5.73
N VAL A 264 11.10 9.01 -4.86
CA VAL A 264 9.81 9.62 -5.18
C VAL A 264 9.75 10.98 -4.50
N VAL A 265 9.49 12.03 -5.28
CA VAL A 265 9.30 13.40 -4.76
C VAL A 265 7.81 13.72 -4.78
N PHE A 266 7.30 14.33 -3.71
CA PHE A 266 5.87 14.67 -3.57
C PHE A 266 5.65 15.87 -2.64
N GLY A 267 4.47 16.49 -2.72
CA GLY A 267 4.04 17.56 -1.80
C GLY A 267 4.74 18.91 -1.93
N GLY A 268 5.68 19.09 -2.87
CA GLY A 268 6.29 20.38 -3.20
C GLY A 268 5.52 21.12 -4.30
N VAL A 269 5.68 22.45 -4.36
CA VAL A 269 5.21 23.25 -5.50
C VAL A 269 6.15 22.94 -6.67
N HIS A 270 5.62 22.49 -7.82
CA HIS A 270 6.41 22.15 -9.00
C HIS A 270 7.50 23.19 -9.28
N GLN A 271 8.77 22.86 -9.01
CA GLN A 271 9.89 23.49 -9.73
C GLN A 271 9.94 22.84 -11.11
N GLY A 272 9.08 23.31 -12.01
CA GLY A 272 9.32 23.15 -13.43
C GLY A 272 10.52 24.01 -13.78
N ARG A 273 11.64 23.35 -14.09
CA ARG A 273 12.73 23.97 -14.84
C ARG A 273 13.13 23.04 -15.97
#